data_AF-A0A9E2A848-F1
#
_entry.id   AF-A0A9E2A848-F1
#
_cell.length_a   1.000
_cell.length_b   1.000
_cell.length_c   1.000
_cell.angle_alpha   90.00
_cell.angle_beta   90.00
_cell.angle_gamma   90.00
#
_symmetry.space_group_name_H-M   'P 1'
#
loop_
_entity.id
_entity.type
_entity.pdbx_description
1 polymer ?
#
loop_
_entity_poly.entity_id
_entity_poly.type
_entity_poly.pdbx_seq_one_letter_code
_entity_poly.pdbx_strand_id
1 'polypeptide(L)'
;VNGGELPNVPVPDSVVYDVLSQDGDSLRVTIDVGGGSWWTYTLARVNDTAALAGKWRLNTDGGAGVGPAAGDISWWSTDIDGVVETRACWFDDVVEFGPDGSFANDQGDETWLETWQGVGAESCGAPVAPHDGSARAIFEYDDAAGTLTVHGTGAHLGLPRTVNGADLTTPAEAPESVIYDVLTLDGDNITVTLETAAGNWWTYKYVRVSNSPWVGNWKLDLNGGAGVGPAAGDISWWSTDIDGVIETRACWFDDVFHFGGGGNFQNFQDGETWLEDWQAGAEQCGAPLAPHDGSTTGVWRNDDVAGTLTISGVGSHVGLPRTVNGGELPNVPVPEAVTYDVLSFDLGAMTLTIDVGGGSWWTYKLARE
;
A
#
# COMPACT_ATOMS: atom_id res chain seq x y z
N VAL A 1 -9.27 -4.18 -37.10
CA VAL A 1 -9.62 -5.45 -36.44
C VAL A 1 -9.01 -6.60 -37.22
N ASN A 2 -8.98 -7.83 -36.68
CA ASN A 2 -8.40 -8.96 -37.44
C ASN A 2 -9.15 -9.13 -38.76
N GLY A 3 -8.43 -9.06 -39.89
CA GLY A 3 -9.01 -9.25 -41.23
C GLY A 3 -9.68 -8.03 -41.87
N GLY A 4 -9.59 -6.82 -41.28
CA GLY A 4 -10.01 -5.58 -41.95
C GLY A 4 -10.05 -4.33 -41.07
N GLU A 5 -10.20 -3.16 -41.70
CA GLU A 5 -10.44 -1.88 -41.02
C GLU A 5 -11.94 -1.57 -40.97
N LEU A 6 -12.42 -1.10 -39.81
CA LEU A 6 -13.79 -0.60 -39.69
C LEU A 6 -13.93 0.73 -40.46
N PRO A 7 -15.08 0.99 -41.10
CA PRO A 7 -16.32 0.21 -41.10
C PRO A 7 -16.41 -0.85 -42.22
N ASN A 8 -15.32 -1.17 -42.93
CA ASN A 8 -15.35 -2.04 -44.11
C ASN A 8 -15.48 -3.53 -43.80
N VAL A 9 -15.45 -3.90 -42.51
CA VAL A 9 -15.70 -5.25 -41.99
C VAL A 9 -16.69 -5.17 -40.81
N PRO A 10 -17.37 -6.27 -40.44
CA PRO A 10 -18.19 -6.31 -39.24
C PRO A 10 -17.39 -6.01 -37.97
N VAL A 11 -18.04 -5.40 -36.97
CA VAL A 11 -17.46 -5.26 -35.62
C VAL A 11 -17.39 -6.65 -34.99
N PRO A 12 -16.19 -7.15 -34.63
CA PRO A 12 -16.05 -8.46 -34.02
C PRO A 12 -16.30 -8.41 -32.51
N ASP A 13 -16.68 -9.55 -31.92
CA ASP A 13 -16.86 -9.69 -30.47
C ASP A 13 -15.52 -9.65 -29.71
N SER A 14 -14.40 -9.89 -30.40
CA SER A 14 -13.05 -9.80 -29.85
C SER A 14 -12.03 -9.39 -30.91
N VAL A 15 -10.91 -8.85 -30.46
CA VAL A 15 -9.77 -8.47 -31.30
C VAL A 15 -8.51 -9.05 -30.67
N VAL A 16 -7.68 -9.69 -31.49
CA VAL A 16 -6.42 -10.33 -31.07
C VAL A 16 -5.25 -9.55 -31.64
N TYR A 17 -4.28 -9.25 -30.79
CA TYR A 17 -3.01 -8.63 -31.17
C TYR A 17 -1.87 -9.61 -30.92
N ASP A 18 -0.88 -9.62 -31.81
CA ASP A 18 0.38 -10.32 -31.60
C ASP A 18 1.33 -9.42 -30.80
N VAL A 19 1.92 -9.96 -29.74
CA VAL A 19 2.93 -9.25 -28.94
C VAL A 19 4.28 -9.32 -29.67
N LEU A 20 4.83 -8.17 -30.03
CA LEU A 20 6.13 -8.05 -30.68
C LEU A 20 7.27 -7.95 -29.67
N SER A 21 7.10 -7.12 -28.62
CA SER A 21 8.05 -7.02 -27.52
C SER A 21 7.39 -6.46 -26.26
N GLN A 22 7.98 -6.76 -25.11
CA GLN A 22 7.65 -6.17 -23.82
C GLN A 22 8.97 -5.84 -23.12
N ASP A 23 9.30 -4.56 -23.07
CA ASP A 23 10.59 -4.03 -22.63
C ASP A 23 10.35 -2.99 -21.53
N GLY A 24 10.41 -3.42 -20.26
CA GLY A 24 10.12 -2.56 -19.10
C GLY A 24 8.71 -1.96 -19.15
N ASP A 25 8.66 -0.65 -19.42
CA ASP A 25 7.44 0.15 -19.55
C ASP A 25 6.97 0.30 -20.99
N SER A 26 7.48 -0.47 -21.94
CA SER A 26 7.00 -0.46 -23.32
C SER A 26 6.44 -1.81 -23.73
N LEU A 27 5.21 -1.82 -24.26
CA LEU A 27 4.58 -2.98 -24.88
C LEU A 27 4.34 -2.67 -26.35
N ARG A 28 4.93 -3.45 -27.24
CA ARG A 28 4.70 -3.34 -28.68
C ARG A 28 3.82 -4.49 -29.14
N VAL A 29 2.69 -4.16 -29.74
CA VAL A 29 1.74 -5.14 -30.28
C VAL A 29 1.42 -4.82 -31.73
N THR A 30 1.04 -5.84 -32.49
CA THR A 30 0.65 -5.69 -33.89
C THR A 30 -0.63 -6.44 -34.19
N ILE A 31 -1.32 -6.02 -35.25
CA ILE A 31 -2.53 -6.67 -35.74
C ILE A 31 -2.52 -6.70 -37.26
N ASP A 32 -2.80 -7.88 -37.81
CA ASP A 32 -3.05 -8.07 -39.24
C ASP A 32 -4.48 -7.60 -39.57
N VAL A 33 -4.58 -6.55 -40.39
CA VAL A 33 -5.87 -6.04 -40.88
C VAL A 33 -6.23 -6.61 -42.26
N GLY A 34 -5.55 -7.66 -42.70
CA GLY A 34 -5.77 -8.33 -43.97
C GLY A 34 -5.10 -7.63 -45.15
N GLY A 35 -5.03 -8.32 -46.28
CA GLY A 35 -4.43 -7.76 -47.51
C GLY A 35 -2.92 -7.53 -47.44
N GLY A 36 -2.23 -8.12 -46.46
CA GLY A 36 -0.80 -7.91 -46.21
C GLY A 36 -0.48 -6.63 -45.43
N SER A 37 -1.50 -5.96 -44.88
CA SER A 37 -1.36 -4.72 -44.11
C SER A 37 -1.38 -4.99 -42.62
N TRP A 38 -0.51 -4.31 -41.88
CA TRP A 38 -0.36 -4.46 -40.43
C TRP A 38 -0.38 -3.10 -39.76
N TRP A 39 -1.03 -3.04 -38.59
CA TRP A 39 -0.88 -1.94 -37.66
C TRP A 39 0.03 -2.36 -36.52
N THR A 40 0.91 -1.46 -36.09
CA THR A 40 1.77 -1.67 -34.92
C THR A 40 1.53 -0.55 -33.92
N TYR A 41 1.22 -0.93 -32.70
CA TYR A 41 1.02 -0.04 -31.58
C TYR A 41 2.20 -0.18 -30.62
N THR A 42 2.68 0.93 -30.10
CA THR A 42 3.63 0.98 -29.00
C THR A 42 2.89 1.63 -27.83
N LEU A 43 2.63 0.84 -26.80
CA LEU A 43 2.00 1.26 -25.57
C LEU A 43 3.11 1.55 -24.56
N ALA A 44 2.93 2.61 -23.77
CA ALA A 44 3.75 2.85 -22.59
C ALA A 44 2.95 2.37 -21.36
N ARG A 45 3.61 1.68 -20.43
CA ARG A 45 3.07 1.41 -19.10
C ARG A 45 2.91 2.75 -18.40
N VAL A 46 1.75 2.96 -17.82
CA VAL A 46 1.50 4.14 -16.99
C VAL A 46 1.75 3.72 -15.53
N ASN A 47 2.93 4.11 -15.04
CA ASN A 47 3.35 4.23 -13.64
C ASN A 47 3.37 2.96 -12.74
N ASP A 48 4.16 3.04 -11.66
CA ASP A 48 4.16 2.05 -10.59
C ASP A 48 3.01 2.34 -9.62
N THR A 49 1.93 1.56 -9.73
CA THR A 49 0.73 1.70 -8.91
C THR A 49 0.82 0.93 -7.60
N ALA A 50 1.93 0.22 -7.33
CA ALA A 50 2.04 -0.68 -6.19
C ALA A 50 1.81 0.03 -4.85
N ALA A 51 2.26 1.28 -4.72
CA ALA A 51 2.07 2.06 -3.50
C ALA A 51 0.59 2.35 -3.20
N LEU A 52 -0.26 2.49 -4.22
CA LEU A 52 -1.70 2.73 -4.06
C LEU A 52 -2.52 1.45 -4.00
N ALA A 53 -2.03 0.35 -4.57
CA ALA A 53 -2.78 -0.88 -4.74
C ALA A 53 -3.39 -1.40 -3.43
N GLY A 54 -4.71 -1.57 -3.39
CA GLY A 54 -5.45 -2.04 -2.23
C GLY A 54 -6.75 -1.26 -2.00
N LYS A 55 -7.38 -1.57 -0.87
CA LYS A 55 -8.65 -0.96 -0.43
C LYS A 55 -8.38 0.14 0.58
N TRP A 56 -9.17 1.20 0.56
CA TRP A 56 -8.97 2.38 1.40
C TRP A 56 -10.31 2.92 1.89
N ARG A 57 -10.31 3.51 3.09
CA ARG A 57 -11.47 4.18 3.72
C ARG A 57 -11.08 5.55 4.22
N LEU A 58 -12.03 6.47 4.31
CA LEU A 58 -11.78 7.77 4.94
C LEU A 58 -11.33 7.57 6.39
N ASN A 59 -10.33 8.35 6.80
CA ASN A 59 -9.86 8.34 8.17
C ASN A 59 -10.95 8.88 9.11
N THR A 60 -11.27 8.18 10.18
CA THR A 60 -12.26 8.67 11.17
C THR A 60 -11.73 9.81 12.04
N ASP A 61 -10.42 10.09 12.00
CA ASP A 61 -9.76 11.23 12.63
C ASP A 61 -9.36 12.24 11.55
N GLY A 62 -10.23 13.20 11.27
CA GLY A 62 -9.97 14.27 10.30
C GLY A 62 -9.93 13.83 8.83
N GLY A 63 -10.71 12.82 8.47
CA GLY A 63 -10.78 12.24 7.12
C GLY A 63 -11.16 13.21 6.00
N ALA A 64 -11.88 14.29 6.29
CA ALA A 64 -12.16 15.30 5.28
C ALA A 64 -12.18 16.72 5.86
N GLY A 65 -11.85 17.70 5.02
CA GLY A 65 -11.98 19.10 5.38
C GLY A 65 -11.87 20.05 4.20
N VAL A 66 -12.14 21.33 4.48
CA VAL A 66 -12.18 22.43 3.52
C VAL A 66 -11.35 23.60 4.02
N GLY A 67 -10.63 24.26 3.11
CA GLY A 67 -9.84 25.44 3.42
C GLY A 67 -9.42 26.26 2.20
N PRO A 68 -8.73 27.39 2.43
CA PRO A 68 -8.31 28.32 1.38
C PRO A 68 -7.17 27.83 0.49
N ALA A 69 -6.52 26.71 0.82
CA ALA A 69 -5.36 26.16 0.12
C ALA A 69 -5.34 24.62 0.20
N ALA A 70 -4.57 23.98 -0.69
CA ALA A 70 -4.31 22.55 -0.67
C ALA A 70 -3.90 22.06 0.74
N GLY A 71 -4.62 21.07 1.27
CA GLY A 71 -4.36 20.49 2.60
C GLY A 71 -4.90 21.29 3.79
N ASP A 72 -5.41 22.50 3.58
CA ASP A 72 -6.01 23.32 4.63
C ASP A 72 -7.43 22.83 4.94
N ILE A 73 -7.73 22.65 6.23
CA ILE A 73 -9.03 22.17 6.74
C ILE A 73 -9.68 23.16 7.72
N SER A 74 -9.25 24.42 7.71
CA SER A 74 -9.61 25.44 8.71
C SER A 74 -11.02 25.99 8.61
N TRP A 75 -11.72 25.83 7.48
CA TRP A 75 -13.10 26.28 7.33
C TRP A 75 -14.10 25.26 7.86
N TRP A 76 -13.82 23.98 7.65
CA TRP A 76 -14.63 22.87 8.13
C TRP A 76 -13.80 21.58 8.09
N SER A 77 -13.98 20.69 9.08
CA SER A 77 -13.44 19.33 9.03
C SER A 77 -14.40 18.33 9.68
N THR A 78 -14.16 17.04 9.41
CA THR A 78 -14.89 15.93 10.02
C THR A 78 -14.55 15.70 11.49
N ASP A 79 -13.59 16.44 12.07
CA ASP A 79 -13.24 16.39 13.50
C ASP A 79 -14.31 17.03 14.40
N ILE A 80 -15.31 17.66 13.80
CA ILE A 80 -16.46 18.18 14.54
C ILE A 80 -17.23 17.00 15.14
N ASP A 81 -17.39 17.02 16.47
CA ASP A 81 -18.12 16.00 17.23
C ASP A 81 -19.45 15.61 16.55
N GLY A 82 -19.65 14.31 16.34
CA GLY A 82 -20.88 13.73 15.81
C GLY A 82 -20.95 13.59 14.28
N VAL A 83 -19.99 14.15 13.52
CA VAL A 83 -19.99 14.05 12.05
C VAL A 83 -19.75 12.61 11.59
N VAL A 84 -18.77 11.92 12.18
CA VAL A 84 -18.41 10.54 11.82
C VAL A 84 -19.58 9.59 12.10
N GLU A 85 -20.25 9.74 13.25
CA GLU A 85 -21.41 8.91 13.61
C GLU A 85 -22.63 9.19 12.73
N THR A 86 -22.86 10.46 12.39
CA THR A 86 -23.99 10.85 11.52
C THR A 86 -23.79 10.37 10.10
N ARG A 87 -22.53 10.35 9.62
CA ARG A 87 -22.14 10.00 8.25
C ARG A 87 -21.43 8.65 8.19
N ALA A 88 -21.78 7.70 9.06
CA ALA A 88 -21.05 6.43 9.19
C ALA A 88 -20.92 5.68 7.85
N CYS A 89 -21.98 5.69 7.03
CA CYS A 89 -22.02 5.12 5.68
C CYS A 89 -21.07 5.78 4.66
N TRP A 90 -20.46 6.93 4.99
CA TRP A 90 -19.42 7.54 4.15
C TRP A 90 -18.01 7.09 4.57
N PHE A 91 -17.85 6.76 5.84
CA PHE A 91 -16.56 6.35 6.41
C PHE A 91 -16.30 4.84 6.25
N ASP A 92 -17.34 4.04 6.02
CA ASP A 92 -17.21 2.61 5.69
C ASP A 92 -17.09 2.32 4.18
N ASP A 93 -17.51 3.27 3.34
CA ASP A 93 -17.29 3.28 1.89
C ASP A 93 -15.83 3.01 1.55
N VAL A 94 -15.61 2.07 0.64
CA VAL A 94 -14.27 1.66 0.20
C VAL A 94 -13.98 2.24 -1.18
N VAL A 95 -12.76 2.74 -1.35
CA VAL A 95 -12.16 2.93 -2.67
C VAL A 95 -11.08 1.89 -2.89
N GLU A 96 -11.10 1.24 -4.05
CA GLU A 96 -10.16 0.17 -4.40
C GLU A 96 -9.32 0.59 -5.60
N PHE A 97 -8.00 0.57 -5.40
CA PHE A 97 -7.01 0.71 -6.45
C PHE A 97 -6.48 -0.69 -6.78
N GLY A 98 -6.82 -1.21 -7.95
CA GLY A 98 -6.33 -2.51 -8.41
C GLY A 98 -4.85 -2.45 -8.80
N PRO A 99 -4.07 -3.53 -8.57
CA PRO A 99 -2.68 -3.61 -9.01
C PRO A 99 -2.52 -3.58 -10.54
N ASP A 100 -3.63 -3.75 -11.28
CA ASP A 100 -3.71 -3.67 -12.74
C ASP A 100 -4.12 -2.27 -13.26
N GLY A 101 -4.26 -1.29 -12.36
CA GLY A 101 -4.70 0.07 -12.69
C GLY A 101 -6.22 0.25 -12.71
N SER A 102 -7.01 -0.78 -12.37
CA SER A 102 -8.46 -0.63 -12.19
C SER A 102 -8.79 0.22 -10.96
N PHE A 103 -9.92 0.92 -11.00
CA PHE A 103 -10.44 1.69 -9.87
C PHE A 103 -11.89 1.29 -9.60
N ALA A 104 -12.29 1.26 -8.33
CA ALA A 104 -13.68 1.04 -7.94
C ALA A 104 -14.07 1.86 -6.70
N ASN A 105 -15.30 2.40 -6.73
CA ASN A 105 -16.02 2.82 -5.54
C ASN A 105 -16.89 1.63 -5.07
N ASP A 106 -16.59 1.07 -3.90
CA ASP A 106 -17.34 -0.02 -3.27
C ASP A 106 -18.06 0.52 -2.03
N GLN A 107 -19.29 0.96 -2.25
CA GLN A 107 -20.13 1.65 -1.26
C GLN A 107 -21.09 0.71 -0.49
N GLY A 108 -21.03 -0.60 -0.77
CA GLY A 108 -21.98 -1.55 -0.20
C GLY A 108 -23.46 -1.19 -0.48
N ASP A 109 -24.31 -1.33 0.53
CA ASP A 109 -25.76 -1.10 0.42
C ASP A 109 -26.16 0.38 0.62
N GLU A 110 -25.35 1.16 1.34
CA GLU A 110 -25.65 2.56 1.69
C GLU A 110 -24.39 3.44 1.65
N THR A 111 -24.53 4.66 1.14
CA THR A 111 -23.51 5.73 1.18
C THR A 111 -24.15 7.02 1.67
N TRP A 112 -23.35 8.05 1.97
CA TRP A 112 -23.88 9.37 2.32
C TRP A 112 -24.42 10.10 1.08
N LEU A 113 -25.73 10.33 1.06
CA LEU A 113 -26.41 11.04 -0.01
C LEU A 113 -26.69 12.48 0.38
N GLU A 114 -26.47 13.39 -0.57
CA GLU A 114 -26.84 14.79 -0.47
C GLU A 114 -28.05 15.11 -1.36
N THR A 115 -28.73 16.23 -1.07
CA THR A 115 -29.98 16.60 -1.77
C THR A 115 -29.83 16.78 -3.28
N TRP A 116 -28.63 17.12 -3.78
CA TRP A 116 -28.36 17.23 -5.22
C TRP A 116 -28.49 15.88 -5.95
N GLN A 117 -28.38 14.75 -5.23
CA GLN A 117 -28.57 13.39 -5.75
C GLN A 117 -30.05 12.96 -5.76
N GLY A 118 -30.98 13.83 -5.35
CA GLY A 118 -32.42 13.60 -5.43
C GLY A 118 -33.09 13.08 -4.15
N VAL A 119 -32.35 12.97 -3.04
CA VAL A 119 -32.93 12.70 -1.72
C VAL A 119 -33.51 13.97 -1.07
N GLY A 120 -34.55 13.81 -0.24
CA GLY A 120 -35.24 14.94 0.38
C GLY A 120 -34.47 15.65 1.51
N ALA A 121 -33.51 14.94 2.11
CA ALA A 121 -32.59 15.44 3.12
C ALA A 121 -31.30 14.61 3.05
N GLU A 122 -30.18 15.15 3.54
CA GLU A 122 -28.94 14.39 3.60
C GLU A 122 -29.05 13.23 4.59
N SER A 123 -28.68 12.03 4.14
CA SER A 123 -28.74 10.82 4.96
C SER A 123 -27.94 9.69 4.32
N CYS A 124 -27.67 8.63 5.09
CA CYS A 124 -27.31 7.35 4.51
C CYS A 124 -28.46 6.81 3.64
N GLY A 125 -28.12 6.18 2.52
CA GLY A 125 -29.07 5.52 1.63
C GLY A 125 -28.40 4.90 0.40
N ALA A 126 -29.18 4.22 -0.43
CA ALA A 126 -28.65 3.48 -1.59
C ALA A 126 -27.89 4.39 -2.57
N PRO A 127 -26.69 4.00 -3.04
CA PRO A 127 -25.91 4.78 -4.00
C PRO A 127 -26.68 5.16 -5.27
N VAL A 128 -26.37 6.34 -5.84
CA VAL A 128 -27.11 6.92 -6.98
C VAL A 128 -26.20 7.09 -8.19
N ALA A 129 -26.59 6.46 -9.31
CA ALA A 129 -25.90 6.58 -10.60
C ALA A 129 -25.72 8.06 -11.04
N PRO A 130 -24.56 8.43 -11.63
CA PRO A 130 -23.45 7.56 -11.99
C PRO A 130 -22.43 7.29 -10.86
N HIS A 131 -22.66 7.81 -9.65
CA HIS A 131 -21.73 7.71 -8.51
C HIS A 131 -21.99 6.46 -7.64
N ASP A 132 -22.56 5.40 -8.23
CA ASP A 132 -22.97 4.16 -7.55
C ASP A 132 -21.97 3.02 -7.71
N GLY A 133 -20.74 3.33 -8.14
CA GLY A 133 -19.69 2.33 -8.38
C GLY A 133 -19.92 1.43 -9.59
N SER A 134 -21.00 1.61 -10.36
CA SER A 134 -21.31 0.76 -11.52
C SER A 134 -20.45 1.03 -12.76
N ALA A 135 -19.79 2.20 -12.82
CA ALA A 135 -18.92 2.57 -13.91
C ALA A 135 -17.61 1.78 -13.90
N ARG A 136 -17.13 1.36 -15.07
CA ARG A 136 -15.76 0.85 -15.21
C ARG A 136 -14.80 2.02 -15.10
N ALA A 137 -13.96 2.00 -14.08
CA ALA A 137 -13.01 3.06 -13.80
C ALA A 137 -11.56 2.53 -13.77
N ILE A 138 -10.63 3.45 -13.99
CA ILE A 138 -9.19 3.23 -13.90
C ILE A 138 -8.56 4.42 -13.18
N PHE A 139 -7.32 4.28 -12.73
CA PHE A 139 -6.55 5.39 -12.17
C PHE A 139 -5.16 5.48 -12.78
N GLU A 140 -4.61 6.69 -12.74
CA GLU A 140 -3.24 7.00 -13.13
C GLU A 140 -2.59 7.82 -12.01
N TYR A 141 -1.47 7.33 -11.47
CA TYR A 141 -0.72 8.02 -10.41
C TYR A 141 0.65 8.44 -10.90
N ASP A 142 0.90 9.75 -10.97
CA ASP A 142 2.21 10.33 -11.30
C ASP A 142 2.87 10.81 -10.01
N ASP A 143 3.76 9.98 -9.46
CA ASP A 143 4.52 10.27 -8.24
C ASP A 143 5.41 11.53 -8.39
N ALA A 144 6.02 11.73 -9.56
CA ALA A 144 6.89 12.86 -9.80
C ALA A 144 6.12 14.19 -9.87
N ALA A 145 4.91 14.16 -10.43
CA ALA A 145 4.00 15.30 -10.43
C ALA A 145 3.19 15.44 -9.12
N GLY A 146 3.12 14.37 -8.31
CA GLY A 146 2.25 14.29 -7.15
C GLY A 146 0.76 14.35 -7.52
N THR A 147 0.35 13.72 -8.63
CA THR A 147 -1.05 13.75 -9.08
C THR A 147 -1.64 12.36 -9.23
N LEU A 148 -2.92 12.22 -8.87
CA LEU A 148 -3.72 11.02 -9.03
C LEU A 148 -4.97 11.36 -9.84
N THR A 149 -5.07 10.79 -11.04
CA THR A 149 -6.26 10.94 -11.89
C THR A 149 -7.11 9.69 -11.81
N VAL A 150 -8.40 9.86 -11.54
CA VAL A 150 -9.40 8.79 -11.60
C VAL A 150 -10.25 9.01 -12.84
N HIS A 151 -10.35 8.00 -13.69
CA HIS A 151 -11.16 8.01 -14.92
C HIS A 151 -12.37 7.10 -14.76
N GLY A 152 -13.50 7.53 -15.30
CA GLY A 152 -14.79 6.85 -15.23
C GLY A 152 -15.87 7.83 -14.75
N THR A 153 -16.96 7.96 -15.50
CA THR A 153 -18.06 8.86 -15.12
C THR A 153 -18.63 8.47 -13.75
N GLY A 154 -18.54 9.38 -12.79
CA GLY A 154 -18.99 9.19 -11.41
C GLY A 154 -17.97 8.52 -10.47
N ALA A 155 -16.80 8.12 -10.98
CA ALA A 155 -15.71 7.64 -10.14
C ALA A 155 -15.05 8.81 -9.39
N HIS A 156 -14.80 8.64 -8.09
CA HIS A 156 -14.36 9.73 -7.22
C HIS A 156 -13.62 9.24 -5.97
N LEU A 157 -12.86 10.15 -5.35
CA LEU A 157 -12.42 10.09 -3.97
C LEU A 157 -13.13 11.18 -3.17
N GLY A 158 -13.66 10.82 -2.01
CA GLY A 158 -14.21 11.75 -1.03
C GLY A 158 -15.71 11.92 -1.24
N LEU A 159 -16.15 13.15 -1.50
CA LEU A 159 -17.54 13.41 -1.85
C LEU A 159 -17.69 13.39 -3.39
N PRO A 160 -18.70 12.72 -3.95
CA PRO A 160 -18.93 12.71 -5.40
C PRO A 160 -19.26 14.08 -5.99
N ARG A 161 -19.67 15.04 -5.14
CA ARG A 161 -20.01 16.40 -5.56
C ARG A 161 -18.79 17.22 -5.96
N THR A 162 -17.61 16.92 -5.43
CA THR A 162 -16.43 17.79 -5.54
C THR A 162 -15.58 17.37 -6.74
N VAL A 163 -15.53 18.23 -7.76
CA VAL A 163 -14.77 17.99 -8.99
C VAL A 163 -13.88 19.18 -9.32
N ASN A 164 -12.91 19.00 -10.23
CA ASN A 164 -11.97 20.07 -10.58
C ASN A 164 -12.70 21.31 -11.13
N GLY A 165 -12.68 22.41 -10.37
CA GLY A 165 -13.29 23.68 -10.74
C GLY A 165 -14.81 23.76 -10.60
N ALA A 166 -15.48 22.78 -9.98
CA ALA A 166 -16.89 22.90 -9.62
C ALA A 166 -17.34 22.02 -8.45
N ASP A 167 -18.45 22.42 -7.82
CA ASP A 167 -19.32 21.51 -7.06
C ASP A 167 -20.51 21.13 -7.96
N LEU A 168 -20.76 19.84 -8.14
CA LEU A 168 -21.87 19.34 -8.95
C LEU A 168 -23.22 19.74 -8.37
N THR A 169 -24.19 20.03 -9.24
CA THR A 169 -25.57 20.34 -8.84
C THR A 169 -26.57 19.27 -9.24
N THR A 170 -26.20 18.38 -10.18
CA THR A 170 -26.97 17.20 -10.55
C THR A 170 -26.06 16.02 -10.88
N PRO A 171 -26.51 14.76 -10.73
CA PRO A 171 -25.72 13.58 -11.09
C PRO A 171 -25.29 13.52 -12.57
N ALA A 172 -26.07 14.14 -13.46
CA ALA A 172 -25.79 14.14 -14.89
C ALA A 172 -24.58 15.03 -15.29
N GLU A 173 -24.09 15.87 -14.39
CA GLU A 173 -22.93 16.75 -14.60
C GLU A 173 -21.59 16.06 -14.28
N ALA A 174 -21.62 14.81 -13.83
CA ALA A 174 -20.41 14.06 -13.48
C ALA A 174 -19.41 14.02 -14.65
N PRO A 175 -18.15 14.46 -14.44
CA PRO A 175 -17.14 14.44 -15.48
C PRO A 175 -16.68 13.01 -15.78
N GLU A 176 -15.96 12.83 -16.90
CA GLU A 176 -15.34 11.54 -17.25
C GLU A 176 -14.08 11.24 -16.42
N SER A 177 -13.52 12.21 -15.72
CA SER A 177 -12.38 12.05 -14.83
C SER A 177 -12.28 13.17 -13.79
N VAL A 178 -11.63 12.88 -12.67
CA VAL A 178 -11.27 13.84 -11.63
C VAL A 178 -9.79 13.69 -11.30
N ILE A 179 -9.09 14.81 -11.14
CA ILE A 179 -7.66 14.89 -10.82
C ILE A 179 -7.52 15.35 -9.36
N TYR A 180 -6.66 14.67 -8.61
CA TYR A 180 -6.33 15.00 -7.23
C TYR A 180 -4.84 15.27 -7.10
N ASP A 181 -4.47 16.27 -6.31
CA ASP A 181 -3.09 16.44 -5.86
C ASP A 181 -2.86 15.51 -4.66
N VAL A 182 -1.81 14.69 -4.73
CA VAL A 182 -1.40 13.78 -3.66
C VAL A 182 -0.41 14.51 -2.76
N LEU A 183 -0.86 14.89 -1.56
CA LEU A 183 -0.05 15.62 -0.59
C LEU A 183 0.84 14.71 0.23
N THR A 184 0.38 13.47 0.48
CA THR A 184 1.11 12.46 1.23
C THR A 184 0.67 11.09 0.78
N LEU A 185 1.63 10.18 0.59
CA LEU A 185 1.43 8.75 0.43
C LEU A 185 2.51 8.05 1.25
N ASP A 186 2.14 7.56 2.43
CA ASP A 186 3.06 6.94 3.38
C ASP A 186 2.44 5.68 3.97
N GLY A 187 2.96 4.53 3.53
CA GLY A 187 2.48 3.19 3.92
C GLY A 187 0.98 3.02 3.70
N ASP A 188 0.24 3.08 4.80
CA ASP A 188 -1.22 2.89 4.85
C ASP A 188 -2.01 4.19 4.97
N ASN A 189 -1.39 5.35 4.74
CA ASN A 189 -2.04 6.66 4.75
C ASN A 189 -1.86 7.37 3.41
N ILE A 190 -2.95 7.93 2.87
CA ILE A 190 -2.90 8.83 1.73
C ILE A 190 -3.72 10.09 2.02
N THR A 191 -3.17 11.25 1.70
CA THR A 191 -3.88 12.53 1.70
C THR A 191 -3.93 13.08 0.30
N VAL A 192 -5.15 13.33 -0.20
CA VAL A 192 -5.42 13.89 -1.52
C VAL A 192 -6.22 15.18 -1.41
N THR A 193 -6.08 16.09 -2.36
CA THR A 193 -6.82 17.35 -2.39
C THR A 193 -7.22 17.75 -3.80
N LEU A 194 -8.28 18.54 -3.92
CA LEU A 194 -8.70 19.15 -5.18
C LEU A 194 -9.34 20.52 -4.94
N GLU A 195 -9.26 21.40 -5.95
CA GLU A 195 -9.86 22.72 -5.92
C GLU A 195 -11.20 22.73 -6.69
N THR A 196 -12.31 23.05 -6.00
CA THR A 196 -13.64 23.16 -6.65
C THR A 196 -13.96 24.57 -7.12
N ALA A 197 -13.26 25.58 -6.60
CA ALA A 197 -13.29 26.96 -7.08
C ALA A 197 -12.02 27.66 -6.57
N ALA A 198 -11.63 28.77 -7.19
CA ALA A 198 -10.42 29.50 -6.79
C ALA A 198 -10.41 29.79 -5.27
N GLY A 199 -9.46 29.21 -4.56
CA GLY A 199 -9.30 29.31 -3.10
C GLY A 199 -10.29 28.48 -2.28
N ASN A 200 -10.95 27.47 -2.88
CA ASN A 200 -11.81 26.53 -2.18
C ASN A 200 -11.33 25.11 -2.42
N TRP A 201 -10.58 24.58 -1.44
CA TRP A 201 -9.91 23.30 -1.52
C TRP A 201 -10.58 22.29 -0.61
N TRP A 202 -10.90 21.11 -1.16
CA TRP A 202 -11.28 19.94 -0.40
C TRP A 202 -10.07 19.05 -0.18
N THR A 203 -9.90 18.55 1.03
CA THR A 203 -8.84 17.59 1.40
C THR A 203 -9.48 16.33 1.95
N TYR A 204 -9.00 15.17 1.50
CA TYR A 204 -9.44 13.85 1.97
C TYR A 204 -8.23 13.03 2.43
N LYS A 205 -8.36 12.42 3.60
CA LYS A 205 -7.37 11.50 4.17
C LYS A 205 -7.96 10.11 4.22
N TYR A 206 -7.25 9.15 3.66
CA TYR A 206 -7.64 7.75 3.69
C TYR A 206 -6.63 6.93 4.47
N VAL A 207 -7.14 5.88 5.10
CA VAL A 207 -6.39 4.80 5.68
C VAL A 207 -6.63 3.52 4.90
N ARG A 208 -5.59 2.72 4.69
CA ARG A 208 -5.72 1.47 3.95
C ARG A 208 -6.53 0.46 4.77
N VAL A 209 -7.52 -0.15 4.13
CA VAL A 209 -8.26 -1.28 4.67
C VAL A 209 -7.44 -2.53 4.45
N SER A 210 -6.78 -3.00 5.51
CA SER A 210 -6.19 -4.34 5.52
C SER A 210 -6.85 -5.20 6.57
N ASN A 211 -7.43 -6.32 6.13
CA ASN A 211 -7.80 -7.44 7.00
C ASN A 211 -6.66 -8.46 7.11
N SER A 212 -5.50 -8.19 6.51
CA SER A 212 -4.36 -9.09 6.65
C SER A 212 -3.88 -9.01 8.10
N PRO A 213 -3.88 -10.12 8.84
CA PRO A 213 -3.42 -10.12 10.21
C PRO A 213 -1.93 -9.74 10.32
N TRP A 214 -1.16 -9.89 9.23
CA TRP A 214 0.25 -9.51 9.15
C TRP A 214 0.46 -7.99 9.24
N VAL A 215 -0.53 -7.21 8.82
CA VAL A 215 -0.36 -5.76 8.66
C VAL A 215 -0.33 -5.04 9.99
N GLY A 216 0.60 -4.10 10.10
CA GLY A 216 0.82 -3.28 11.28
C GLY A 216 2.27 -3.32 11.76
N ASN A 217 2.45 -2.83 12.99
CA ASN A 217 3.74 -2.71 13.64
C ASN A 217 4.01 -3.90 14.54
N TRP A 218 5.24 -4.42 14.45
CA TRP A 218 5.69 -5.55 15.25
C TRP A 218 7.03 -5.22 15.89
N LYS A 219 7.23 -5.68 17.12
CA LYS A 219 8.48 -5.55 17.88
C LYS A 219 8.93 -6.92 18.35
N LEU A 220 10.20 -7.08 18.70
CA LEU A 220 10.65 -8.33 19.33
C LEU A 220 9.92 -8.54 20.66
N ASP A 221 9.49 -9.78 20.89
CA ASP A 221 8.83 -10.14 22.15
C ASP A 221 9.83 -10.03 23.31
N LEU A 222 9.42 -9.35 24.38
CA LEU A 222 10.22 -9.24 25.60
C LEU A 222 10.39 -10.59 26.36
N ASN A 223 9.73 -11.65 25.92
CA ASN A 223 9.87 -13.01 26.43
C ASN A 223 10.37 -13.93 25.30
N GLY A 224 11.69 -13.96 25.11
CA GLY A 224 12.34 -14.85 24.14
C GLY A 224 12.28 -14.35 22.70
N GLY A 225 12.30 -13.03 22.49
CA GLY A 225 12.23 -12.39 21.18
C GLY A 225 13.22 -12.90 20.13
N ALA A 226 14.39 -13.39 20.54
CA ALA A 226 15.30 -14.04 19.60
C ALA A 226 16.12 -15.18 20.21
N GLY A 227 16.54 -16.12 19.36
CA GLY A 227 17.50 -17.15 19.74
C GLY A 227 18.07 -17.91 18.55
N VAL A 228 19.07 -18.76 18.82
CA VAL A 228 19.77 -19.55 17.81
C VAL A 228 19.97 -20.98 18.29
N GLY A 229 19.91 -21.92 17.35
CA GLY A 229 20.03 -23.35 17.63
C GLY A 229 20.26 -24.20 16.36
N PRO A 230 20.36 -25.53 16.52
CA PRO A 230 20.69 -26.46 15.43
C PRO A 230 19.55 -26.73 14.44
N ALA A 231 18.34 -26.23 14.68
CA ALA A 231 17.15 -26.50 13.88
C ALA A 231 16.16 -25.33 13.95
N ALA A 232 15.23 -25.27 12.99
CA ALA A 232 14.12 -24.33 12.97
C ALA A 232 13.39 -24.26 14.32
N GLY A 233 13.32 -23.06 14.92
CA GLY A 233 12.67 -22.82 16.21
C GLY A 233 13.49 -23.19 17.45
N ASP A 234 14.68 -23.78 17.29
CA ASP A 234 15.56 -24.13 18.39
C ASP A 234 16.34 -22.89 18.85
N ILE A 235 16.35 -22.65 20.17
CA ILE A 235 17.02 -21.51 20.82
C ILE A 235 18.05 -21.97 21.87
N SER A 236 18.51 -23.22 21.79
CA SER A 236 19.31 -23.87 22.83
C SER A 236 20.78 -23.42 22.90
N TRP A 237 21.32 -22.79 21.86
CA TRP A 237 22.69 -22.27 21.89
C TRP A 237 22.76 -20.90 22.53
N TRP A 238 21.77 -20.04 22.25
CA TRP A 238 21.64 -18.72 22.87
C TRP A 238 20.21 -18.18 22.67
N SER A 239 19.70 -17.42 23.63
CA SER A 239 18.43 -16.68 23.50
C SER A 239 18.43 -15.39 24.30
N THR A 240 17.47 -14.51 23.99
CA THR A 240 17.25 -13.24 24.70
C THR A 240 16.62 -13.40 26.08
N ASP A 241 16.23 -14.60 26.49
CA ASP A 241 15.73 -14.89 27.85
C ASP A 241 16.83 -14.89 28.91
N ILE A 242 18.10 -14.75 28.50
CA ILE A 242 19.21 -14.58 29.41
C ILE A 242 19.07 -13.24 30.16
N ASP A 243 19.13 -13.31 31.50
CA ASP A 243 19.03 -12.14 32.38
C ASP A 243 19.97 -11.00 31.92
N GLY A 244 19.40 -9.80 31.75
CA GLY A 244 20.12 -8.58 31.39
C GLY A 244 20.28 -8.33 29.88
N VAL A 245 19.91 -9.27 29.00
CA VAL A 245 20.01 -9.06 27.54
C VAL A 245 19.07 -7.94 27.07
N ILE A 246 17.81 -7.96 27.51
CA ILE A 246 16.81 -6.95 27.11
C ILE A 246 17.24 -5.55 27.55
N GLU A 247 17.74 -5.40 28.78
CA GLU A 247 18.23 -4.11 29.28
C GLU A 247 19.45 -3.61 28.50
N THR A 248 20.36 -4.52 28.14
CA THR A 248 21.58 -4.18 27.37
C THR A 248 21.25 -3.83 25.92
N ARG A 249 20.26 -4.49 25.34
CA ARG A 249 19.87 -4.36 23.93
C ARG A 249 18.54 -3.65 23.75
N ALA A 250 18.20 -2.71 24.64
CA ALA A 250 16.87 -2.08 24.65
C ALA A 250 16.49 -1.44 23.30
N CYS A 251 17.46 -0.82 22.63
CA CYS A 251 17.35 -0.26 21.27
C CYS A 251 17.04 -1.28 20.16
N TRP A 252 17.07 -2.59 20.45
CA TRP A 252 16.65 -3.61 19.50
C TRP A 252 15.20 -4.03 19.70
N PHE A 253 14.71 -3.90 20.93
CA PHE A 253 13.36 -4.30 21.32
C PHE A 253 12.33 -3.18 21.10
N ASP A 254 12.78 -1.93 20.97
CA ASP A 254 11.94 -0.80 20.57
C ASP A 254 11.85 -0.61 19.05
N ASP A 255 12.80 -1.15 18.28
CA ASP A 255 12.75 -1.23 16.81
C ASP A 255 11.42 -1.82 16.32
N VAL A 256 10.80 -1.16 15.33
CA VAL A 256 9.54 -1.56 14.71
C VAL A 256 9.78 -2.16 13.32
N PHE A 257 9.22 -3.36 13.12
CA PHE A 257 9.09 -4.01 11.83
C PHE A 257 7.67 -3.76 11.30
N HIS A 258 7.53 -2.82 10.37
CA HIS A 258 6.24 -2.42 9.83
C HIS A 258 5.90 -3.17 8.55
N PHE A 259 4.77 -3.86 8.56
CA PHE A 259 4.18 -4.53 7.39
C PHE A 259 2.98 -3.70 6.92
N GLY A 260 3.15 -2.93 5.85
CA GLY A 260 2.08 -2.12 5.29
C GLY A 260 1.10 -2.95 4.48
N GLY A 261 -0.18 -2.57 4.46
CA GLY A 261 -1.23 -3.31 3.76
C GLY A 261 -1.14 -3.26 2.23
N GLY A 262 -0.32 -2.37 1.67
CA GLY A 262 0.06 -2.36 0.25
C GLY A 262 1.17 -3.35 -0.11
N GLY A 263 1.68 -4.11 0.87
CA GLY A 263 2.82 -5.01 0.70
C GLY A 263 4.18 -4.36 0.91
N ASN A 264 4.25 -3.06 1.25
CA ASN A 264 5.50 -2.38 1.61
C ASN A 264 5.98 -2.81 3.01
N PHE A 265 7.30 -2.84 3.21
CA PHE A 265 7.94 -3.19 4.47
C PHE A 265 8.95 -2.12 4.88
N GLN A 266 9.01 -1.77 6.17
CA GLN A 266 9.96 -0.79 6.70
C GLN A 266 10.49 -1.21 8.07
N ASN A 267 11.77 -0.95 8.31
CA ASN A 267 12.37 -0.94 9.65
C ASN A 267 12.34 0.49 10.19
N PHE A 268 11.71 0.74 11.34
CA PHE A 268 11.80 2.02 12.06
C PHE A 268 12.59 1.82 13.34
N GLN A 269 13.70 2.54 13.49
CA GLN A 269 14.69 2.31 14.56
C GLN A 269 14.82 3.49 15.54
N ASP A 270 13.87 4.43 15.52
CA ASP A 270 13.75 5.60 16.43
C ASP A 270 15.07 6.31 16.85
N GLY A 271 16.07 6.33 15.95
CA GLY A 271 17.36 6.96 16.16
C GLY A 271 18.49 6.05 16.68
N GLU A 272 18.21 4.90 17.30
CA GLU A 272 19.21 3.92 17.74
C GLU A 272 18.73 2.48 17.51
N THR A 273 19.62 1.60 17.05
CA THR A 273 19.38 0.16 16.94
C THR A 273 20.55 -0.61 17.57
N TRP A 274 20.41 -1.92 17.77
CA TRP A 274 21.52 -2.75 18.21
C TRP A 274 22.51 -3.01 17.07
N LEU A 275 23.69 -2.41 17.19
CA LEU A 275 24.79 -2.58 16.25
C LEU A 275 25.70 -3.71 16.74
N GLU A 276 26.08 -4.60 15.82
CA GLU A 276 27.07 -5.63 16.09
C GLU A 276 28.50 -5.19 15.71
N ASP A 277 29.50 -5.92 16.21
CA ASP A 277 30.93 -5.68 15.93
C ASP A 277 31.25 -5.46 14.44
N TRP A 278 30.54 -6.15 13.54
CA TRP A 278 30.76 -6.04 12.09
C TRP A 278 30.24 -4.74 11.49
N GLN A 279 29.27 -4.09 12.12
CA GLN A 279 28.69 -2.81 11.69
C GLN A 279 29.47 -1.63 12.26
N ALA A 280 29.80 -1.68 13.56
CA ALA A 280 30.30 -0.53 14.30
C ALA A 280 31.63 -0.76 15.06
N GLY A 281 32.24 -1.93 14.93
CA GLY A 281 33.49 -2.29 15.61
C GLY A 281 33.35 -2.65 17.10
N ALA A 282 32.13 -2.56 17.65
CA ALA A 282 31.74 -3.01 18.98
C ALA A 282 30.22 -3.25 19.03
N GLU A 283 29.79 -4.25 19.82
CA GLU A 283 28.38 -4.46 20.15
C GLU A 283 27.84 -3.36 21.09
N GLN A 284 26.86 -2.59 20.63
CA GLN A 284 26.22 -1.51 21.41
C GLN A 284 24.94 -1.00 20.74
N CYS A 285 24.11 -0.28 21.51
CA CYS A 285 23.12 0.62 20.92
C CYS A 285 23.81 1.80 20.23
N GLY A 286 23.34 2.18 19.05
CA GLY A 286 23.82 3.36 18.34
C GLY A 286 23.05 3.64 17.05
N ALA A 287 23.42 4.73 16.38
CA ALA A 287 22.74 5.18 15.16
C ALA A 287 22.74 4.09 14.07
N PRO A 288 21.58 3.79 13.46
CA PRO A 288 21.49 2.80 12.40
C PRO A 288 22.40 3.11 11.20
N LEU A 289 22.90 2.07 10.54
CA LEU A 289 23.87 2.17 9.44
C LEU A 289 23.37 1.52 8.15
N ALA A 290 23.45 2.27 7.04
CA ALA A 290 23.13 1.78 5.71
C ALA A 290 23.92 0.49 5.37
N PRO A 291 23.30 -0.47 4.67
CA PRO A 291 21.94 -0.41 4.11
C PRO A 291 20.82 -0.80 5.11
N HIS A 292 21.16 -1.12 6.35
CA HIS A 292 20.22 -1.65 7.36
C HIS A 292 19.66 -0.57 8.30
N ASP A 293 19.66 0.68 7.84
CA ASP A 293 19.24 1.87 8.60
C ASP A 293 17.76 2.22 8.42
N GLY A 294 16.99 1.32 7.82
CA GLY A 294 15.58 1.56 7.54
C GLY A 294 15.34 2.72 6.56
N SER A 295 16.34 3.17 5.80
CA SER A 295 16.14 4.21 4.77
C SER A 295 15.54 3.67 3.46
N THR A 296 15.65 2.35 3.24
CA THR A 296 15.11 1.67 2.05
C THR A 296 13.76 1.04 2.36
N THR A 297 12.74 1.41 1.59
CA THR A 297 11.44 0.73 1.64
C THR A 297 11.50 -0.61 0.92
N GLY A 298 11.20 -1.67 1.65
CA GLY A 298 11.12 -3.03 1.15
C GLY A 298 9.71 -3.43 0.74
N VAL A 299 9.57 -4.70 0.37
CA VAL A 299 8.29 -5.35 0.05
C VAL A 299 8.22 -6.67 0.81
N TRP A 300 7.11 -6.94 1.49
CA TRP A 300 6.87 -8.23 2.12
C TRP A 300 5.86 -9.06 1.31
N ARG A 301 6.06 -10.38 1.32
CA ARG A 301 5.11 -11.36 0.76
C ARG A 301 5.05 -12.57 1.68
N ASN A 302 3.85 -12.88 2.16
CA ASN A 302 3.56 -14.15 2.81
C ASN A 302 3.11 -15.18 1.74
N ASP A 303 3.57 -16.41 1.88
CA ASP A 303 3.07 -17.59 1.19
C ASP A 303 2.60 -18.59 2.24
N ASP A 304 1.30 -18.56 2.56
CA ASP A 304 0.67 -19.45 3.55
C ASP A 304 0.72 -20.93 3.15
N VAL A 305 0.86 -21.25 1.86
CA VAL A 305 0.93 -22.63 1.38
C VAL A 305 2.33 -23.19 1.61
N ALA A 306 3.35 -22.40 1.31
CA ALA A 306 4.75 -22.74 1.61
C ALA A 306 5.10 -22.56 3.10
N GLY A 307 4.33 -21.75 3.83
CA GLY A 307 4.62 -21.36 5.21
C GLY A 307 5.81 -20.42 5.31
N THR A 308 5.95 -19.47 4.37
CA THR A 308 7.12 -18.57 4.31
C THR A 308 6.73 -17.10 4.26
N LEU A 309 7.63 -16.24 4.74
CA LEU A 309 7.58 -14.79 4.63
C LEU A 309 8.84 -14.31 3.92
N THR A 310 8.69 -13.62 2.80
CA THR A 310 9.83 -13.02 2.09
C THR A 310 9.80 -11.51 2.23
N ILE A 311 10.93 -10.93 2.63
CA ILE A 311 11.20 -9.49 2.67
C ILE A 311 12.18 -9.16 1.55
N SER A 312 11.77 -8.36 0.58
CA SER A 312 12.60 -7.85 -0.52
C SER A 312 12.99 -6.41 -0.25
N GLY A 313 14.16 -5.98 -0.71
CA GLY A 313 14.74 -4.66 -0.43
C GLY A 313 16.10 -4.82 0.22
N VAL A 314 17.14 -4.23 -0.38
CA VAL A 314 18.50 -4.32 0.16
C VAL A 314 18.53 -3.70 1.55
N GLY A 315 18.91 -4.50 2.54
CA GLY A 315 19.01 -4.08 3.93
C GLY A 315 17.74 -4.28 4.77
N SER A 316 16.58 -4.50 4.15
CA SER A 316 15.32 -4.82 4.84
C SER A 316 15.39 -6.20 5.49
N HIS A 317 14.94 -6.32 6.74
CA HIS A 317 15.03 -7.55 7.51
C HIS A 317 14.03 -7.57 8.67
N VAL A 318 13.74 -8.77 9.19
CA VAL A 318 13.06 -8.97 10.49
C VAL A 318 14.06 -9.55 11.49
N GLY A 319 14.09 -9.03 12.71
CA GLY A 319 15.02 -9.47 13.75
C GLY A 319 16.39 -8.80 13.64
N LEU A 320 17.43 -9.53 13.20
CA LEU A 320 18.78 -8.97 13.01
C LEU A 320 19.17 -8.90 11.53
N PRO A 321 19.86 -7.82 11.11
CA PRO A 321 20.33 -7.66 9.73
C PRO A 321 21.41 -8.68 9.35
N ARG A 322 22.13 -9.21 10.34
CA ARG A 322 23.17 -10.23 10.11
C ARG A 322 22.64 -11.52 9.52
N THR A 323 21.39 -11.89 9.82
CA THR A 323 20.84 -13.20 9.47
C THR A 323 20.27 -13.20 8.06
N VAL A 324 20.85 -14.01 7.16
CA VAL A 324 20.41 -14.11 5.77
C VAL A 324 20.37 -15.58 5.34
N ASN A 325 19.63 -15.89 4.27
CA ASN A 325 19.47 -17.28 3.83
C ASN A 325 20.82 -17.89 3.43
N GLY A 326 21.23 -18.94 4.15
CA GLY A 326 22.48 -19.67 3.90
C GLY A 326 23.76 -18.99 4.36
N GLY A 327 23.68 -17.90 5.15
CA GLY A 327 24.86 -17.30 5.77
C GLY A 327 24.59 -16.22 6.80
N GLU A 328 25.67 -15.70 7.39
CA GLU A 328 25.62 -14.54 8.29
C GLU A 328 26.55 -13.44 7.78
N LEU A 329 26.08 -12.20 7.79
CA LEU A 329 26.91 -11.05 7.44
C LEU A 329 28.05 -10.85 8.46
N PRO A 330 29.23 -10.37 8.01
CA PRO A 330 29.58 -9.98 6.63
C PRO A 330 30.22 -11.12 5.82
N ASN A 331 30.06 -12.39 6.23
CA ASN A 331 30.74 -13.52 5.59
C ASN A 331 30.10 -13.95 4.25
N VAL A 332 28.92 -13.40 3.95
CA VAL A 332 28.21 -13.56 2.68
C VAL A 332 27.82 -12.16 2.13
N PRO A 333 27.49 -12.03 0.84
CA PRO A 333 26.99 -10.77 0.29
C PRO A 333 25.67 -10.33 0.93
N VAL A 334 25.42 -9.01 0.97
CA VAL A 334 24.11 -8.47 1.33
C VAL A 334 23.11 -8.86 0.23
N PRO A 335 22.04 -9.60 0.54
CA PRO A 335 21.07 -10.05 -0.46
C PRO A 335 20.07 -8.94 -0.82
N GLU A 336 19.39 -9.11 -1.95
CA GLU A 336 18.25 -8.26 -2.35
C GLU A 336 16.94 -8.66 -1.67
N ALA A 337 16.88 -9.86 -1.09
CA ALA A 337 15.74 -10.37 -0.33
C ALA A 337 16.17 -11.41 0.71
N VAL A 338 15.38 -11.55 1.77
CA VAL A 338 15.52 -12.54 2.82
C VAL A 338 14.18 -13.25 3.01
N THR A 339 14.21 -14.59 3.12
CA THR A 339 13.03 -15.42 3.34
C THR A 339 13.11 -16.09 4.71
N TYR A 340 12.01 -16.06 5.44
CA TYR A 340 11.83 -16.69 6.73
C TYR A 340 10.79 -17.80 6.61
N ASP A 341 11.00 -18.91 7.32
CA ASP A 341 9.96 -19.88 7.57
C ASP A 341 9.06 -19.38 8.71
N VAL A 342 7.76 -19.47 8.54
CA VAL A 342 6.75 -19.05 9.52
C VAL A 342 6.41 -20.25 10.40
N LEU A 343 6.90 -20.25 11.64
CA LEU A 343 6.64 -21.34 12.59
C LEU A 343 5.27 -21.21 13.26
N SER A 344 4.87 -19.99 13.58
CA SER A 344 3.56 -19.68 14.12
C SER A 344 3.19 -18.24 13.80
N PHE A 345 1.89 -17.98 13.69
CA PHE A 345 1.36 -16.67 13.38
C PHE A 345 -0.08 -16.54 13.90
N ASP A 346 -0.36 -15.48 14.65
CA ASP A 346 -1.70 -15.06 15.06
C ASP A 346 -1.82 -13.52 15.10
N LEU A 347 -2.95 -12.99 15.57
CA LEU A 347 -3.24 -11.54 15.58
C LEU A 347 -2.35 -10.71 16.50
N GLY A 348 -1.66 -11.34 17.46
CA GLY A 348 -0.85 -10.66 18.48
C GLY A 348 0.61 -11.12 18.52
N ALA A 349 0.95 -12.27 17.93
CA ALA A 349 2.31 -12.80 17.91
C ALA A 349 2.65 -13.51 16.60
N MET A 350 3.92 -13.44 16.22
CA MET A 350 4.48 -14.29 15.15
C MET A 350 5.83 -14.87 15.57
N THR A 351 6.13 -16.07 15.08
CA THR A 351 7.44 -16.71 15.21
C THR A 351 7.98 -17.04 13.83
N LEU A 352 9.11 -16.44 13.49
CA LEU A 352 9.82 -16.62 12.23
C LEU A 352 11.15 -17.33 12.49
N THR A 353 11.63 -18.11 11.53
CA THR A 353 12.96 -18.72 11.62
C THR A 353 13.68 -18.67 10.27
N ILE A 354 15.01 -18.65 10.30
CA ILE A 354 15.85 -18.55 9.11
C ILE A 354 17.06 -19.47 9.23
N ASP A 355 17.28 -20.30 8.21
CA ASP A 355 18.49 -21.12 8.06
C ASP A 355 19.64 -20.23 7.56
N VAL A 356 20.63 -20.01 8.42
CA VAL A 356 21.85 -19.26 8.07
C VAL A 356 22.97 -20.18 7.57
N GLY A 357 22.65 -21.45 7.27
CA GLY A 357 23.58 -22.45 6.79
C GLY A 357 24.39 -23.12 7.91
N GLY A 358 25.11 -24.19 7.55
CA GLY A 358 25.98 -24.90 8.50
C GLY A 358 25.23 -25.62 9.63
N GLY A 359 23.91 -25.77 9.52
CA GLY A 359 23.06 -26.32 10.59
C GLY A 359 22.77 -25.33 11.71
N SER A 360 22.82 -24.03 11.43
CA SER A 360 22.48 -22.96 12.37
C SER A 360 21.19 -22.27 11.93
N TRP A 361 20.28 -22.09 12.88
CA TRP A 361 18.97 -21.48 12.65
C TRP A 361 18.74 -20.37 13.66
N TRP A 362 18.39 -19.19 13.17
CA TRP A 362 17.89 -18.11 14.01
C TRP A 362 16.37 -18.15 14.09
N THR A 363 15.84 -17.82 15.25
CA THR A 363 14.39 -17.73 15.50
C THR A 363 14.09 -16.37 16.09
N TYR A 364 13.05 -15.72 15.56
CA TYR A 364 12.55 -14.42 16.00
C TYR A 364 11.09 -14.55 16.40
N LYS A 365 10.78 -14.14 17.62
CA LYS A 365 9.43 -14.01 18.13
C LYS A 365 9.09 -12.54 18.21
N LEU A 366 8.02 -12.14 17.53
CA LEU A 366 7.54 -10.77 17.52
C LEU A 366 6.16 -10.68 18.15
N ALA A 367 5.94 -9.59 18.87
CA ALA A 367 4.64 -9.19 19.40
C ALA A 367 4.14 -7.96 18.63
N ARG A 368 2.83 -7.88 18.45
CA ARG A 368 2.19 -6.70 17.86
C ARG A 368 2.29 -5.51 18.82
N GLU A 369 2.58 -4.33 18.28
CA GLU A 369 2.61 -3.06 19.03
C GLU A 369 1.22 -2.61 19.50
#